data_AF-A0A7W2T9A1-F1
#
_entry.id   AF-A0A7W2T9A1-F1
#
_cell.length_a   1.000
_cell.length_b   1.000
_cell.length_c   1.000
_cell.angle_alpha   90.00
_cell.angle_beta   90.00
_cell.angle_gamma   90.00
#
_symmetry.space_group_name_H-M   'P 1'
#
loop_
_entity.id
_entity.type
_entity.pdbx_description
1 polymer ?
#
loop_
_entity_poly.entity_id
_entity_poly.type
_entity_poly.pdbx_seq_one_letter_code
_entity_poly.pdbx_strand_id
1 'polypeptide(L)' 'MQAYGRFIVGLLRIIALQRTNIVIHKRVPILLFIDEFQNFISSDIEKALTQLRKYGLHLVLANQYV' A
#
# COMPACT_ATOMS: atom_id res chain seq x y z
N MET A 1 14.97 10.34 -1.99
CA MET A 1 14.19 9.12 -1.64
C MET A 1 12.70 9.38 -1.40
N GLN A 2 12.30 10.39 -0.61
CA GLN A 2 10.88 10.61 -0.25
C GLN A 2 9.90 10.75 -1.44
N ALA A 3 10.34 11.33 -2.57
CA ALA A 3 9.51 11.46 -3.78
C ALA A 3 9.17 10.10 -4.41
N TYR A 4 10.12 9.17 -4.43
CA TYR A 4 9.92 7.83 -5.00
C TYR A 4 8.96 7.00 -4.16
N GLY A 5 9.04 7.12 -2.83
CA GLY A 5 8.10 6.48 -1.93
C GLY A 5 6.66 6.98 -2.11
N ARG A 6 6.46 8.31 -2.18
CA ARG A 6 5.16 8.91 -2.50
C ARG A 6 4.62 8.43 -3.85
N PHE A 7 5.49 8.30 -4.85
CA PHE A 7 5.13 7.81 -6.17
C PHE A 7 4.62 6.36 -6.13
N ILE A 8 5.35 5.45 -5.45
CA ILE A 8 4.93 4.05 -5.27
C ILE A 8 3.57 3.97 -4.57
N VAL A 9 3.36 4.72 -3.49
CA VAL A 9 2.08 4.75 -2.77
C VAL A 9 0.94 5.24 -3.68
N GLY A 10 1.21 6.25 -4.51
CA GLY A 10 0.27 6.73 -5.52
C GLY A 10 -0.11 5.64 -6.53
N LEU A 11 0.86 4.91 -7.06
CA LEU A 11 0.62 3.78 -7.96
C LEU A 11 -0.21 2.67 -7.29
N LEU A 12 0.09 2.32 -6.05
CA LEU A 12 -0.68 1.33 -5.29
C LEU A 12 -2.14 1.76 -5.12
N ARG A 13 -2.38 3.04 -4.88
CA ARG A 13 -3.74 3.61 -4.84
C ARG A 13 -4.46 3.48 -6.19
N ILE A 14 -3.78 3.76 -7.30
CA ILE A 14 -4.37 3.61 -8.65
C ILE A 14 -4.74 2.15 -8.91
N ILE A 15 -3.83 1.22 -8.62
CA ILE A 15 -4.08 -0.22 -8.73
C ILE A 15 -5.25 -0.64 -7.84
N ALA A 16 -5.31 -0.13 -6.60
CA ALA A 16 -6.41 -0.41 -5.69
C ALA A 16 -7.76 0.04 -6.24
N LEU A 17 -7.84 1.26 -6.78
CA LEU A 17 -9.05 1.83 -7.36
C LEU A 17 -9.53 1.06 -8.59
N GLN A 18 -8.62 0.60 -9.46
CA GLN A 18 -8.98 -0.24 -10.62
C GLN A 18 -9.70 -1.54 -10.22
N ARG A 19 -9.48 -2.00 -8.98
CA ARG A 19 -10.06 -3.25 -8.46
C ARG A 19 -11.43 -3.07 -7.81
N THR A 20 -11.95 -1.84 -7.79
CA THR A 20 -13.29 -1.53 -7.24
C THR A 20 -14.38 -2.37 -7.90
N ASN A 21 -14.27 -2.61 -9.21
CA ASN A 21 -15.24 -3.38 -10.01
C ASN A 21 -15.11 -4.91 -9.85
N ILE A 22 -14.07 -5.39 -9.18
CA ILE A 22 -13.90 -6.83 -8.91
C ILE A 22 -14.59 -7.15 -7.59
N VAL A 23 -15.50 -8.14 -7.60
CA VAL A 23 -16.17 -8.63 -6.38
C VAL A 23 -15.16 -9.19 -5.38
N ILE A 24 -15.40 -8.98 -4.08
CA ILE A 24 -14.39 -9.22 -3.03
C ILE A 24 -13.81 -10.64 -3.03
N HIS A 25 -14.64 -11.66 -3.29
CA HIS A 25 -14.25 -13.07 -3.33
C HIS A 25 -13.44 -13.47 -4.57
N LYS A 26 -13.40 -12.60 -5.61
CA LYS A 26 -12.57 -12.80 -6.81
C LYS A 26 -11.29 -11.95 -6.80
N ARG A 27 -11.08 -11.13 -5.76
CA ARG A 27 -9.86 -10.31 -5.66
C ARG A 27 -8.69 -11.20 -5.26
N VAL A 28 -7.74 -11.39 -6.17
CA VAL A 28 -6.48 -12.09 -5.90
C VAL A 28 -5.63 -11.26 -4.94
N PRO A 29 -5.30 -11.74 -3.71
CA PRO A 29 -4.50 -10.96 -2.78
C PRO A 29 -3.15 -10.58 -3.38
N ILE A 30 -2.76 -9.31 -3.23
CA ILE A 30 -1.41 -8.84 -3.54
C ILE A 30 -0.74 -8.49 -2.22
N LEU A 31 0.46 -9.05 -2.02
CA LEU A 31 1.32 -8.76 -0.87
C LEU A 31 2.48 -7.89 -1.34
N LEU A 32 2.60 -6.71 -0.75
CA LEU A 32 3.74 -5.83 -0.96
C LEU A 32 4.64 -5.86 0.27
N PHE A 33 5.89 -6.27 0.07
CA PHE A 33 6.91 -6.29 1.09
C PHE A 33 7.74 -5.01 1.00
N ILE A 34 7.84 -4.27 2.12
CA ILE A 34 8.62 -3.04 2.22
C ILE A 34 9.55 -3.19 3.42
N ASP A 35 10.84 -3.34 3.17
CA ASP A 35 11.83 -3.56 4.23
C ASP A 35 12.13 -2.26 5.01
N GLU A 36 12.44 -1.19 4.29
CA GLU A 36 12.83 0.09 4.88
C GLU A 36 11.63 1.04 5.06
N PHE A 37 10.55 0.58 5.69
CA PHE A 37 9.25 1.27 5.72
C PHE A 37 9.32 2.72 6.23
N GLN A 38 10.17 3.00 7.21
CA GLN A 38 10.37 4.34 7.80
C GLN A 38 10.71 5.41 6.77
N ASN A 39 11.35 5.05 5.66
CA ASN A 39 11.69 5.98 4.58
C ASN A 39 10.49 6.38 3.71
N PHE A 40 9.36 5.69 3.88
CA PHE A 40 8.14 5.80 3.07
C PHE A 40 6.95 6.39 3.83
N ILE A 41 6.99 6.47 5.17
CA ILE A 41 5.83 6.86 5.98
C ILE A 41 5.76 8.39 6.14
N SER A 42 4.63 8.95 5.74
CA SER A 42 4.14 10.23 6.22
C SER A 42 2.72 10.03 6.76
N SER A 43 2.21 10.97 7.57
CA SER A 43 0.85 10.89 8.13
C SER A 43 -0.24 10.70 7.06
N ASP A 44 -0.07 11.29 5.87
CA ASP A 44 -0.99 11.10 4.74
C ASP A 44 -0.89 9.72 4.10
N ILE A 45 0.33 9.17 4.04
CA ILE A 45 0.58 7.83 3.50
C ILE A 45 0.00 6.78 4.44
N GLU A 46 0.13 6.94 5.76
CA GLU A 46 -0.44 6.03 6.74
C GLU A 46 -1.96 5.83 6.51
N LYS A 47 -2.71 6.93 6.36
CA LYS A 47 -4.14 6.90 6.04
C LYS A 47 -4.43 6.27 4.68
N ALA A 48 -3.56 6.49 3.68
CA ALA A 48 -3.70 5.89 2.36
C ALA A 48 -3.54 4.36 2.42
N LEU A 49 -2.52 3.90 3.13
CA LEU A 49 -2.15 2.50 3.26
C LEU A 49 -3.19 1.70 4.05
N THR A 50 -3.78 2.27 5.10
CA THR A 50 -4.86 1.61 5.87
C THR A 50 -6.09 1.27 5.01
N GLN A 51 -6.30 2.01 3.92
CA GLN A 51 -7.44 1.81 3.03
C GLN A 51 -7.20 0.75 1.94
N LEU A 52 -5.96 0.27 1.74
CA LEU A 52 -5.63 -0.65 0.64
C LEU A 52 -6.17 -2.07 0.85
N ARG A 53 -6.34 -2.51 2.10
CA ARG A 53 -6.83 -3.86 2.45
C ARG A 53 -8.19 -4.16 1.82
N LYS A 54 -9.07 -3.16 1.73
CA LYS A 54 -10.40 -3.35 1.11
C LYS A 54 -10.31 -3.74 -0.36
N TYR A 55 -9.21 -3.43 -1.04
CA TYR A 55 -8.98 -3.76 -2.45
C TYR A 55 -8.15 -5.05 -2.66
N GLY A 56 -7.86 -5.79 -1.59
CA GLY A 56 -7.01 -7.00 -1.65
C GLY A 56 -5.53 -6.68 -1.78
N LEU A 57 -5.11 -5.47 -1.42
CA LEU A 57 -3.70 -5.07 -1.32
C LEU A 57 -3.29 -5.09 0.16
N HIS A 58 -2.32 -5.95 0.46
CA HIS A 58 -1.79 -6.19 1.80
C HIS A 58 -0.34 -5.72 1.85
N LEU A 59 0.03 -5.12 2.97
CA LEU A 59 1.37 -4.62 3.19
C LEU A 59 2.05 -5.48 4.26
N VAL A 60 3.26 -5.89 3.98
CA VAL A 60 4.18 -6.50 4.93
C VAL A 60 5.34 -5.53 5.07
N LEU A 61 5.46 -4.94 6.25
CA LEU A 61 6.38 -3.85 6.51
C LEU A 61 7.45 -4.37 7.48
N ALA A 62 8.71 -4.31 7.09
CA ALA A 62 9.79 -4.40 8.05
C ALA A 62 10.10 -3.00 8.58
N ASN A 63 10.58 -2.95 9.81
CA ASN A 63 11.01 -1.72 10.47
C ASN A 63 12.22 -2.06 11.32
N GLN A 64 13.24 -1.21 11.29
CA GLN A 64 14.48 -1.41 12.03
C GLN A 64 14.42 -0.84 13.45
N TYR A 65 13.36 -0.09 13.76
CA TYR A 65 13.14 0.58 15.04
C TYR A 65 11.76 0.21 15.59
N VAL A 66 11.54 0.29 16.91
CA VAL A 66 10.24 0.07 17.56
C VAL A 66 9.72 1.37 18.13
#